data_AF-A0A4Y2X8K8-F1
#
_entry.id   AF-A0A4Y2X8K8-F1
#
_cell.length_a   1.000
_cell.length_b   1.000
_cell.length_c   1.000
_cell.angle_alpha   90.00
_cell.angle_beta   90.00
_cell.angle_gamma   90.00
#
_symmetry.space_group_name_H-M   'P 1'
#
loop_
_entity.id
_entity.type
_entity.pdbx_description
1 polymer ?
#
loop_
_entity_poly.entity_id
_entity_poly.type
_entity_poly.pdbx_seq_one_letter_code
_entity_poly.pdbx_strand_id
1 'polypeptide(L)'
;MPNRVFLNLENRIEVLRQYEKGKSARKLAELFNCGRTQSNKVIKEKDLILKEYEDFKFCGVKRMQHEKYVNINETVLEWFKTVRAKKIPASGPMIQHMAKELVDPLGIENLSDSNGWLDRFRIRNSITCRSLCGEAANVNPSSCEGW
;
A
#
# COMPACT_ATOMS: atom_id res chain seq x y z
N MET A 1 26.42 -14.44 13.36
CA MET A 1 25.62 -13.21 13.16
C MET A 1 24.42 -13.28 14.09
N PRO A 2 24.16 -12.32 14.98
CA PRO A 2 22.92 -12.33 15.75
C PRO A 2 21.73 -12.17 14.79
N ASN A 3 20.76 -13.09 14.86
CA ASN A 3 19.55 -13.04 14.03
C ASN A 3 18.78 -11.76 14.36
N ARG A 4 18.63 -10.86 13.38
CA ARG A 4 17.88 -9.62 13.55
C ARG A 4 16.38 -9.94 13.59
N VAL A 5 15.81 -10.01 14.78
CA VAL A 5 14.38 -10.28 14.98
C VAL A 5 13.55 -9.00 14.78
N PHE A 6 12.73 -8.99 13.74
CA PHE A 6 11.77 -7.91 13.47
C PHE A 6 10.42 -8.21 14.14
N LEU A 7 9.90 -7.25 14.91
CA LEU A 7 8.55 -7.33 15.47
C LEU A 7 7.52 -6.96 14.40
N ASN A 8 6.59 -7.90 14.14
CA ASN A 8 5.37 -7.65 13.39
C ASN A 8 4.37 -6.84 14.23
N LEU A 9 3.28 -6.37 13.62
CA LEU A 9 2.31 -5.49 14.28
C LEU A 9 1.73 -6.12 15.56
N GLU A 10 1.40 -7.41 15.52
CA GLU A 10 0.88 -8.16 16.66
C GLU A 10 1.88 -8.22 17.83
N ASN A 11 3.15 -8.54 17.55
CA ASN A 11 4.19 -8.53 18.58
C ASN A 11 4.45 -7.12 19.12
N ARG A 12 4.33 -6.07 18.30
CA ARG A 12 4.45 -4.68 18.78
C ARG A 12 3.31 -4.32 19.73
N ILE A 13 2.09 -4.76 19.44
CA ILE A 13 0.92 -4.58 20.32
C ILE A 13 1.12 -5.35 21.63
N GLU A 14 1.61 -6.58 21.58
CA GLU A 14 1.89 -7.33 22.81
C GLU A 14 3.03 -6.70 23.62
N VAL A 15 4.06 -6.13 22.97
CA VAL A 15 5.09 -5.32 23.65
C VAL A 15 4.45 -4.14 24.40
N LEU A 16 3.52 -3.41 23.77
CA LEU A 16 2.80 -2.30 24.40
C LEU A 16 1.95 -2.76 25.59
N ARG A 17 1.18 -3.85 25.45
CA ARG A 17 0.40 -4.44 26.55
C ARG A 17 1.27 -4.82 27.75
N GLN A 18 2.44 -5.40 27.48
CA GLN A 18 3.38 -5.83 28.51
C GLN A 18 4.10 -4.64 29.16
N TYR A 19 4.32 -3.56 28.40
CA TYR A 19 4.84 -2.30 28.93
C TYR A 19 3.84 -1.63 29.88
N GLU A 20 2.55 -1.59 29.51
CA GLU A 20 1.47 -1.06 30.38
C GLU A 20 1.30 -1.85 31.68
N LYS A 21 1.62 -3.16 31.66
CA LYS A 21 1.72 -4.00 32.88
C LYS A 21 2.96 -3.70 33.75
N GLY A 22 3.74 -2.69 33.41
CA GLY A 22 4.90 -2.23 34.18
C GLY A 22 6.25 -2.85 33.82
N LYS A 23 6.34 -3.62 32.72
CA LYS A 23 7.64 -4.18 32.30
C LYS A 23 8.52 -3.12 31.66
N SER A 24 9.80 -3.10 32.02
CA SER A 24 10.78 -2.18 31.43
C SER A 24 11.12 -2.54 29.98
N ALA A 25 11.53 -1.55 29.18
CA ALA A 25 11.96 -1.75 27.80
C ALA A 25 13.10 -2.78 27.65
N ARG A 26 13.98 -2.88 28.65
CA ARG A 26 15.02 -3.92 28.70
C ARG A 26 14.40 -5.31 28.81
N LYS A 27 13.43 -5.49 29.71
CA LYS A 27 12.77 -6.78 29.91
C LYS A 27 11.96 -7.19 28.67
N LEU A 28 11.35 -6.24 27.99
CA LEU A 28 10.64 -6.46 26.74
C LEU A 28 11.59 -6.90 25.62
N ALA A 29 12.76 -6.26 25.49
CA ALA A 29 13.76 -6.68 24.50
C ALA A 29 14.19 -8.15 24.69
N GLU A 30 14.40 -8.58 25.94
CA GLU A 30 14.70 -9.97 26.29
C GLU A 30 13.53 -10.91 25.96
N LEU A 31 12.30 -10.56 26.38
CA LEU A 31 11.10 -11.40 26.19
C LEU A 31 10.78 -11.66 24.71
N PHE A 32 10.96 -10.64 23.87
CA PHE A 32 10.65 -10.73 22.44
C PHE A 32 11.89 -11.00 21.57
N ASN A 33 13.03 -11.29 22.21
CA ASN A 33 14.32 -11.54 21.56
C ASN A 33 14.68 -10.47 20.50
N CYS A 34 14.41 -9.20 20.80
CA CYS A 34 14.62 -8.09 19.87
C CYS A 34 15.59 -7.04 20.44
N GLY A 35 16.06 -6.13 19.60
CA GLY A 35 16.97 -5.07 20.04
C GLY A 35 16.32 -4.09 21.02
N ARG A 36 17.07 -3.62 22.01
CA ARG A 36 16.62 -2.57 22.96
C ARG A 36 16.08 -1.33 22.25
N THR A 37 16.76 -0.89 21.18
CA THR A 37 16.33 0.24 20.35
C THR A 37 14.96 -0.02 19.71
N GLN A 38 14.69 -1.25 19.28
CA GLN A 38 13.43 -1.63 18.67
C GLN A 38 12.29 -1.63 19.69
N SER A 39 12.52 -2.16 20.90
CA SER A 39 11.54 -2.09 22.00
C SER A 39 11.22 -0.63 22.38
N ASN A 40 12.24 0.21 22.54
CA ASN A 40 12.04 1.64 22.83
C ASN A 40 11.31 2.37 21.71
N LYS A 41 11.59 2.02 20.45
CA LYS A 41 10.89 2.60 19.30
C LYS A 41 9.41 2.26 19.33
N VAL A 42 9.06 0.99 19.61
CA VAL A 42 7.66 0.56 19.76
C VAL A 42 6.93 1.32 20.85
N ILE A 43 7.58 1.52 22.00
CA ILE A 43 6.99 2.30 23.11
C ILE A 43 6.78 3.77 22.72
N LYS A 44 7.75 4.38 22.02
CA LYS A 44 7.65 5.77 21.55
C LYS A 44 6.57 5.96 20.48
N GLU A 45 6.40 4.99 19.59
CA GLU A 45 5.44 5.03 18.48
C GLU A 45 4.09 4.38 18.85
N LYS A 46 3.75 4.32 20.15
CA LYS A 46 2.54 3.66 20.66
C LYS A 46 1.28 4.04 19.89
N ASP A 47 1.01 5.33 19.76
CA ASP A 47 -0.25 5.83 19.18
C ASP A 47 -0.35 5.48 17.69
N LEU A 48 0.77 5.56 16.97
CA LEU A 48 0.86 5.16 15.57
C LEU A 48 0.58 3.67 15.41
N ILE A 49 1.17 2.83 16.27
CA ILE A 49 1.01 1.37 16.23
C ILE A 49 -0.41 0.94 16.60
N LEU A 50 -1.06 1.64 17.55
CA LEU A 50 -2.45 1.37 17.92
C LEU A 50 -3.40 1.73 16.77
N LYS A 51 -3.22 2.90 16.16
CA LYS A 51 -3.98 3.30 14.96
C LYS A 51 -3.78 2.30 13.82
N GLU A 52 -2.52 1.93 13.56
CA GLU A 52 -2.15 0.89 12.59
C GLU A 52 -2.96 -0.39 12.90
N TYR A 53 -2.91 -0.89 14.14
CA TYR A 53 -3.63 -2.11 14.53
C TYR A 53 -5.15 -2.03 14.39
N GLU A 54 -5.77 -0.90 14.70
CA GLU A 54 -7.21 -0.68 14.48
C GLU A 54 -7.56 -0.73 12.99
N ASP A 55 -6.79 -0.05 12.15
CA ASP A 55 -6.95 -0.06 10.69
C ASP A 55 -6.73 -1.48 10.09
N PHE A 56 -5.88 -2.31 10.71
CA PHE A 56 -5.54 -3.66 10.22
C PHE A 56 -6.30 -4.82 10.85
N LYS A 57 -7.09 -4.62 11.92
CA LYS A 57 -7.75 -5.71 12.68
C LYS A 57 -8.55 -6.67 11.79
N PHE A 58 -8.97 -6.22 10.60
CA PHE A 58 -9.78 -6.97 9.65
C PHE A 58 -9.09 -7.27 8.30
N CYS A 59 -7.85 -6.83 8.08
CA CYS A 59 -7.24 -6.82 6.75
C CYS A 59 -6.28 -8.01 6.47
N GLY A 60 -5.92 -8.82 7.47
CA GLY A 60 -5.10 -10.04 7.27
C GLY A 60 -3.67 -9.82 6.73
N VAL A 61 -3.18 -8.57 6.71
CA VAL A 61 -1.87 -8.22 6.14
C VAL A 61 -0.77 -8.23 7.21
N LYS A 62 0.36 -8.91 6.94
CA LYS A 62 1.47 -9.09 7.91
C LYS A 62 2.38 -7.86 8.10
N ARG A 63 2.43 -6.95 7.13
CA ARG A 63 3.22 -5.70 7.15
C ARG A 63 2.55 -4.64 6.29
N MET A 64 2.47 -3.41 6.81
CA MET A 64 2.14 -2.23 6.01
C MET A 64 3.36 -1.87 5.17
N GLN A 65 3.21 -1.89 3.85
CA GLN A 65 4.15 -1.20 2.97
C GLN A 65 3.62 0.23 2.87
N HIS A 66 4.27 1.17 3.58
CA HIS A 66 3.96 2.60 3.40
C HIS A 66 4.11 2.90 1.91
N GLU A 67 2.99 3.17 1.26
CA GLU A 67 3.01 3.46 -0.16
C GLU A 67 3.80 4.75 -0.36
N LYS A 68 4.82 4.67 -1.21
CA LYS A 68 5.62 5.84 -1.62
C LYS A 68 4.75 6.97 -2.21
N TYR A 69 3.50 6.66 -2.59
CA TYR A 69 2.61 7.49 -3.38
C TYR A 69 1.17 7.56 -2.82
N VAL A 70 0.97 7.56 -1.49
CA VAL A 70 -0.38 7.57 -0.86
C VAL A 70 -1.29 8.65 -1.46
N ASN A 71 -0.82 9.91 -1.54
CA ASN A 71 -1.62 11.03 -2.04
C ASN A 71 -2.02 10.87 -3.51
N ILE A 72 -1.13 10.31 -4.35
CA ILE A 72 -1.43 10.01 -5.75
C ILE A 72 -2.48 8.88 -5.81
N ASN A 73 -2.31 7.83 -5.01
CA ASN A 73 -3.23 6.69 -5.01
C ASN A 73 -4.65 7.08 -4.62
N GLU A 74 -4.81 7.88 -3.56
CA GLU A 74 -6.11 8.37 -3.12
C GLU A 74 -6.77 9.25 -4.19
N THR A 75 -6.02 10.20 -4.75
CA THR A 75 -6.56 11.13 -5.74
C THR A 75 -6.95 10.43 -7.05
N VAL A 76 -6.11 9.50 -7.54
CA VAL A 76 -6.42 8.71 -8.74
C VAL A 76 -7.62 7.80 -8.50
N LEU A 77 -7.77 7.25 -7.29
CA LEU A 77 -8.92 6.41 -6.95
C LEU A 77 -10.23 7.21 -6.97
N GLU A 78 -10.26 8.41 -6.39
CA GLU A 78 -11.43 9.29 -6.39
C GLU A 78 -11.80 9.76 -7.81
N TRP A 79 -10.80 10.11 -8.61
CA TRP A 79 -11.00 10.37 -10.03
C TRP A 79 -11.58 9.15 -10.75
N PHE A 80 -11.02 7.95 -10.54
CA PHE A 80 -11.50 6.72 -11.18
C PHE A 80 -12.96 6.42 -10.81
N LYS A 81 -13.33 6.56 -9.53
CA LYS A 81 -14.72 6.41 -9.06
C LYS A 81 -15.65 7.41 -9.77
N THR A 82 -15.23 8.66 -9.91
CA THR A 82 -16.00 9.71 -10.60
C THR A 82 -16.23 9.38 -12.07
N VAL A 83 -15.18 8.96 -12.78
CA VAL A 83 -15.26 8.56 -14.19
C VAL A 83 -16.15 7.32 -14.38
N ARG A 84 -16.05 6.35 -13.47
CA ARG A 84 -16.92 5.16 -13.46
C ARG A 84 -18.37 5.47 -13.16
N ALA A 85 -18.66 6.40 -12.25
CA ALA A 85 -20.02 6.87 -11.97
C ALA A 85 -20.65 7.51 -13.22
N LYS A 86 -19.84 8.17 -14.04
CA LYS A 86 -20.24 8.73 -15.34
C LYS A 86 -20.31 7.69 -16.47
N LYS A 87 -20.13 6.40 -16.17
CA LYS A 87 -20.10 5.27 -17.13
C LYS A 87 -19.01 5.41 -18.21
N ILE A 88 -17.97 6.19 -17.96
CA ILE A 88 -16.85 6.34 -18.88
C ILE A 88 -15.84 5.21 -18.60
N PRO A 89 -15.36 4.49 -19.63
CA PRO A 89 -14.32 3.50 -19.45
C PRO A 89 -12.98 4.19 -19.15
N ALA A 90 -12.39 3.88 -17.98
CA ALA A 90 -11.04 4.30 -17.64
C ALA A 90 -10.05 3.15 -17.93
N SER A 91 -9.20 3.33 -18.95
CA SER A 91 -8.17 2.37 -19.34
C SER A 91 -6.90 2.51 -18.49
N GLY A 92 -5.98 1.53 -18.59
CA GLY A 92 -4.69 1.59 -17.91
C GLY A 92 -3.88 2.86 -18.22
N PRO A 93 -3.68 3.20 -19.51
CA PRO A 93 -2.99 4.43 -19.90
C PRO A 93 -3.64 5.70 -19.35
N MET A 94 -4.98 5.76 -19.27
CA MET A 94 -5.67 6.91 -18.67
C MET A 94 -5.38 7.04 -17.17
N ILE A 95 -5.37 5.93 -16.44
CA ILE A 95 -5.03 5.91 -15.01
C ILE A 95 -3.58 6.36 -14.80
N GLN A 96 -2.65 5.90 -15.64
CA GLN A 96 -1.24 6.32 -15.56
C GLN A 96 -1.06 7.79 -15.91
N HIS A 97 -1.78 8.31 -16.89
CA HIS A 97 -1.74 9.72 -17.26
C HIS A 97 -2.23 10.59 -16.10
N MET A 98 -3.38 10.25 -15.50
CA MET A 98 -3.89 10.95 -14.32
C MET A 98 -2.89 10.92 -13.16
N ALA A 99 -2.21 9.79 -12.94
CA ALA A 99 -1.19 9.69 -11.89
C ALA A 99 0.02 10.61 -12.14
N LYS A 100 0.43 10.77 -13.41
CA LYS A 100 1.52 11.66 -13.83
C LYS A 100 1.16 13.13 -13.66
N GLU A 101 -0.08 13.52 -13.98
CA GLU A 101 -0.60 14.87 -13.78
C GLU A 101 -0.56 15.30 -12.30
N LEU A 102 -0.54 14.34 -11.37
CA LEU A 102 -0.52 14.58 -9.92
C LEU A 102 0.89 14.69 -9.33
N VAL A 103 1.93 14.38 -10.10
CA VAL A 103 3.33 14.40 -9.63
C VAL A 103 3.77 15.82 -9.29
N ASP A 104 3.55 16.75 -10.21
CA ASP A 104 3.91 18.16 -10.08
C ASP A 104 3.14 18.89 -8.96
N PRO A 105 1.79 18.84 -8.90
CA PRO A 105 1.05 19.56 -7.86
C PRO A 105 1.27 19.01 -6.45
N LEU A 106 1.70 17.76 -6.31
CA LEU A 106 1.99 17.14 -5.00
C LEU A 106 3.47 17.22 -4.62
N GLY A 107 4.34 17.80 -5.47
CA GLY A 107 5.78 17.93 -5.21
C GLY A 107 6.50 16.59 -5.04
N ILE A 108 6.01 15.53 -5.70
CA ILE A 108 6.59 14.18 -5.59
C ILE A 108 7.62 14.01 -6.71
N GLU A 109 8.84 13.56 -6.37
CA GLU A 109 9.82 13.21 -7.40
C GLU A 109 9.40 11.93 -8.11
N ASN A 110 8.94 12.09 -9.36
CA ASN A 110 8.72 11.10 -10.41
C ASN A 110 8.09 9.75 -9.99
N LEU A 111 6.98 9.38 -10.63
CA LEU A 111 6.37 8.07 -10.49
C LEU A 111 7.22 7.01 -11.23
N SER A 112 8.34 6.60 -10.62
CA SER A 112 9.44 5.86 -11.26
C SER A 112 9.11 4.44 -11.75
N ASP A 113 7.88 3.95 -11.57
CA ASP A 113 7.47 2.58 -11.95
C ASP A 113 6.02 2.53 -12.43
N SER A 114 5.65 3.26 -13.49
CA SER A 114 4.24 3.41 -13.90
C SER A 114 3.48 2.09 -14.16
N ASN A 115 4.14 1.05 -14.68
CA ASN A 115 3.51 -0.26 -14.90
C ASN A 115 3.37 -1.05 -13.58
N GLY A 116 4.45 -1.22 -12.82
CA GLY A 116 4.41 -1.94 -11.54
C GLY A 116 3.59 -1.21 -10.46
N TRP A 117 3.45 0.11 -10.55
CA TRP A 117 2.52 0.90 -9.75
C TRP A 117 1.07 0.64 -10.18
N LEU A 118 0.77 0.70 -11.48
CA LEU A 118 -0.59 0.48 -12.01
C LEU A 118 -1.13 -0.90 -11.63
N ASP A 119 -0.30 -1.95 -11.72
CA ASP A 119 -0.71 -3.31 -11.38
C ASP A 119 -1.07 -3.43 -9.89
N ARG A 120 -0.22 -2.87 -9.01
CA ARG A 120 -0.51 -2.81 -7.57
C ARG A 120 -1.75 -1.99 -7.26
N PHE A 121 -1.90 -0.84 -7.91
CA PHE A 121 -3.08 0.03 -7.79
C PHE A 121 -4.36 -0.72 -8.18
N ARG A 122 -4.34 -1.48 -9.27
CA ARG A 122 -5.50 -2.28 -9.73
C ARG A 122 -5.84 -3.40 -8.75
N ILE A 123 -4.86 -4.19 -8.33
CA ILE A 123 -5.05 -5.30 -7.39
C ILE A 123 -5.64 -4.78 -6.08
N ARG A 124 -5.07 -3.71 -5.52
CA ARG A 124 -5.50 -3.12 -4.25
C ARG A 124 -6.92 -2.59 -4.30
N ASN A 125 -7.31 -1.99 -5.43
CA ASN A 125 -8.63 -1.38 -5.60
C ASN A 125 -9.63 -2.30 -6.31
N SER A 126 -9.28 -3.58 -6.50
CA SER A 126 -10.12 -4.57 -7.20
C SER A 126 -10.59 -4.09 -8.58
N ILE A 127 -9.75 -3.32 -9.30
CA ILE A 127 -10.06 -2.80 -10.63
C ILE A 127 -9.76 -3.90 -11.65
N THR A 128 -10.80 -4.60 -12.09
CA THR A 128 -10.68 -5.65 -13.12
C THR A 128 -10.56 -5.03 -14.50
N CYS A 129 -9.52 -5.38 -15.25
CA CYS A 129 -9.49 -5.14 -16.69
C CYS A 129 -10.45 -6.13 -17.34
N ARG A 130 -11.70 -5.73 -17.58
CA ARG A 130 -12.59 -6.51 -18.44
C ARG A 130 -12.08 -6.29 -19.87
N SER A 131 -11.30 -7.24 -20.40
CA SER A 131 -11.14 -7.32 -21.84
C SER A 131 -12.54 -7.54 -22.42
N LEU A 132 -13.03 -6.56 -23.18
CA LEU A 132 -14.19 -6.78 -24.05
C LEU A 132 -13.70 -7.67 -25.19
N CYS A 133 -13.53 -8.96 -24.94
CA CYS A 133 -13.46 -9.96 -25.99
C CYS A 133 -14.89 -10.37 -26.29
N GLY A 134 -15.48 -9.76 -27.31
CA GLY A 134 -16.86 -10.03 -27.69
C GLY A 134 -17.40 -8.99 -28.66
N GLU A 135 -16.83 -8.94 -29.87
CA GLU A 135 -17.57 -8.85 -31.13
C GLU A 135 -16.59 -9.03 -32.29
N ALA A 136 -16.65 -10.19 -32.92
CA ALA A 136 -15.96 -10.48 -34.16
C ALA A 136 -16.70 -9.78 -35.30
N ALA A 137 -16.15 -8.69 -35.82
CA ALA A 137 -16.51 -8.16 -37.12
C ALA A 137 -15.31 -7.45 -37.77
N ASN A 138 -14.50 -8.26 -38.45
CA ASN A 138 -13.79 -7.95 -39.68
C ASN A 138 -13.24 -6.52 -39.89
N VAL A 139 -12.03 -6.22 -39.40
CA VAL A 139 -11.13 -5.24 -40.03
C VAL A 139 -9.67 -5.71 -39.87
N ASN A 140 -8.93 -5.62 -40.98
CA ASN A 140 -7.54 -6.02 -41.30
C ASN A 140 -6.49 -6.15 -40.17
N PRO A 141 -5.56 -7.13 -40.29
CA PRO A 141 -4.44 -7.32 -39.36
C PRO A 141 -3.27 -6.40 -39.73
N SER A 142 -3.23 -5.18 -39.19
CA SER A 142 -2.00 -4.40 -39.19
C SER A 142 -1.90 -3.50 -37.96
N SER A 143 -1.48 -4.10 -36.85
CA SER A 143 -0.35 -3.64 -36.02
C SER A 143 -0.40 -4.38 -34.70
N CYS A 144 0.23 -5.56 -34.71
CA CYS A 144 0.75 -6.16 -33.50
C CYS A 144 2.10 -5.49 -33.18
N GLU A 145 2.13 -4.46 -32.34
CA GLU A 145 3.30 -4.09 -31.52
C GLU A 145 2.76 -3.23 -30.36
N GLY A 146 3.01 -3.47 -29.07
CA GLY A 146 3.81 -4.45 -28.36
C GLY A 146 3.71 -4.08 -26.87
N TRP A 147 3.09 -4.98 -26.10
CA TRP A 147 3.19 -5.27 -24.65
C TRP A 147 3.36 -4.12 -23.65
#